data_AF-A0A178VJW9-F1
#
_entry.id   AF-A0A178VJW9-F1
#
_cell.length_a   1.000
_cell.length_b   1.000
_cell.length_c   1.000
_cell.angle_alpha   90.00
_cell.angle_beta   90.00
_cell.angle_gamma   90.00
#
_symmetry.space_group_name_H-M   'P 1'
#
loop_
_entity.id
_entity.type
_entity.pdbx_description
1 polymer ?
#
loop_
_entity_poly.entity_id
_entity_poly.type
_entity_poly.pdbx_seq_one_letter_code
_entity_poly.pdbx_strand_id
1 'polypeptide(L)'
;MEKLKDFEKRLRESTEKSQNLKDYLGIIEFSKTSIETKELGADLIPRYFQFYTSHSNQAFDAYKDIIEAVDVNLTVRVQAIRKLPLFCKDAPELVSKIIDVLVQCLAIDQQEQHEAVHETFMSLFQQDTLSDLINKLPEPRKLDLLKALAEISHTQQL
;
A
#
# COMPACT_ATOMS: atom_id res chain seq x y z
N MET A 1 -17.82 11.64 0.17
CA MET A 1 -18.13 10.20 0.11
C MET A 1 -18.95 9.79 -1.12
N GLU A 2 -20.14 10.37 -1.37
CA GLU A 2 -21.05 9.93 -2.46
C GLU A 2 -20.40 9.99 -3.86
N LYS A 3 -19.74 11.10 -4.20
CA LYS A 3 -18.96 11.23 -5.44
C LYS A 3 -17.91 10.13 -5.64
N LEU A 4 -17.26 9.68 -4.57
CA LEU A 4 -16.25 8.63 -4.62
C LEU A 4 -16.87 7.26 -4.91
N LYS A 5 -18.08 7.00 -4.39
CA LYS A 5 -18.89 5.83 -4.74
C LYS A 5 -19.35 5.87 -6.20
N ASP A 6 -19.66 7.05 -6.74
CA ASP A 6 -20.03 7.19 -8.14
C ASP A 6 -18.86 6.89 -9.09
N PHE A 7 -17.65 7.36 -8.77
CA PHE A 7 -16.43 7.01 -9.50
C PHE A 7 -16.19 5.49 -9.47
N GLU A 8 -16.28 4.88 -8.29
CA GLU A 8 -16.13 3.43 -8.11
C GLU A 8 -17.14 2.64 -8.93
N LYS A 9 -18.42 3.04 -8.90
CA LYS A 9 -19.50 2.39 -9.65
C LYS A 9 -19.19 2.38 -11.14
N ARG A 10 -18.78 3.52 -11.72
CA ARG A 10 -18.43 3.61 -13.14
C ARG A 10 -17.21 2.76 -13.50
N LEU A 11 -16.20 2.68 -12.63
CA LEU A 11 -15.07 1.78 -12.85
C LEU A 11 -15.48 0.30 -12.77
N ARG A 12 -16.31 -0.07 -11.79
CA ARG A 12 -16.79 -1.44 -11.61
C ARG A 12 -17.58 -1.91 -12.83
N GLU A 13 -18.51 -1.08 -13.31
CA GLU A 13 -19.41 -1.36 -14.43
C GLU A 13 -18.73 -1.28 -15.81
N SER A 14 -17.54 -0.69 -15.90
CA SER A 14 -16.81 -0.57 -17.16
C SER A 14 -16.25 -1.90 -17.66
N THR A 15 -16.50 -2.16 -18.95
CA THR A 15 -15.91 -3.27 -19.71
C THR A 15 -14.41 -3.05 -19.96
N GLU A 16 -13.99 -1.81 -20.21
CA GLU A 16 -12.60 -1.41 -20.44
C GLU A 16 -12.17 -0.39 -19.39
N LYS A 17 -11.75 -0.91 -18.23
CA LYS A 17 -11.36 -0.07 -17.07
C LYS A 17 -10.26 0.93 -17.43
N SER A 18 -9.25 0.53 -18.19
CA SER A 18 -8.11 1.39 -18.57
C SER A 18 -8.51 2.69 -19.29
N GLN A 19 -9.68 2.78 -19.91
CA GLN A 19 -10.16 4.00 -20.57
C GLN A 19 -10.77 5.03 -19.59
N ASN A 20 -11.10 4.62 -18.36
CA ASN A 20 -11.80 5.45 -17.39
C ASN A 20 -10.85 6.15 -16.41
N LEU A 21 -9.74 6.68 -16.94
CA LEU A 21 -8.71 7.37 -16.13
C LEU A 21 -9.30 8.49 -15.27
N LYS A 22 -10.26 9.25 -15.81
CA LYS A 22 -10.91 10.35 -15.05
C LYS A 22 -11.58 9.85 -13.77
N ASP A 23 -12.18 8.66 -13.81
CA ASP A 23 -12.84 8.11 -12.63
C ASP A 23 -11.81 7.62 -11.60
N TYR A 24 -10.70 7.03 -12.05
CA TYR A 24 -9.61 6.62 -11.15
C TYR A 24 -8.92 7.81 -10.48
N LEU A 25 -8.60 8.86 -11.25
CA LEU A 25 -8.08 10.12 -10.69
C LEU A 25 -9.11 10.77 -9.75
N GLY A 26 -10.41 10.65 -10.07
CA GLY A 26 -11.49 11.06 -9.18
C GLY A 26 -11.47 10.33 -7.83
N ILE A 27 -11.22 9.01 -7.81
CA ILE A 27 -11.04 8.26 -6.56
C ILE A 27 -9.84 8.81 -5.78
N ILE A 28 -8.68 8.93 -6.42
CA ILE A 28 -7.45 9.41 -5.77
C ILE A 28 -7.65 10.78 -5.13
N GLU A 29 -8.21 11.75 -5.85
CA GLU A 29 -8.38 13.11 -5.33
C GLU A 29 -9.43 13.20 -4.23
N PHE A 30 -10.57 12.50 -4.39
CA PHE A 30 -11.61 12.54 -3.36
C PHE A 30 -11.23 11.77 -2.09
N SER A 31 -10.33 10.79 -2.17
CA SER A 31 -9.82 10.06 -1.00
C SER A 31 -9.05 10.94 -0.01
N LYS A 32 -8.70 12.18 -0.37
CA LYS A 32 -7.95 13.10 0.49
C LYS A 32 -8.86 14.02 1.33
N THR A 33 -10.18 14.00 1.11
CA THR A 33 -11.07 15.11 1.51
C THR A 33 -11.71 14.98 2.89
N SER A 34 -11.87 13.76 3.40
CA SER A 34 -12.40 13.46 4.74
C SER A 34 -11.91 12.09 5.22
N ILE A 35 -12.05 11.81 6.52
CA ILE A 35 -11.71 10.51 7.11
C ILE A 35 -12.44 9.37 6.39
N GLU A 36 -13.75 9.48 6.18
CA GLU A 36 -14.56 8.45 5.53
C GLU A 36 -14.12 8.21 4.07
N THR A 37 -13.65 9.26 3.39
CA THR A 37 -13.13 9.11 2.02
C THR A 37 -11.72 8.54 1.96
N LYS A 38 -10.87 8.81 2.95
CA LYS A 38 -9.56 8.15 3.11
C LYS A 38 -9.76 6.66 3.35
N GLU A 39 -10.67 6.30 4.24
CA GLU A 39 -10.98 4.91 4.55
C GLU A 39 -11.49 4.14 3.34
N LEU A 40 -12.38 4.75 2.55
CA LEU A 40 -12.81 4.14 1.29
C LEU A 40 -11.68 4.11 0.25
N GLY A 41 -10.83 5.15 0.21
CA GLY A 41 -9.64 5.20 -0.63
C GLY A 41 -8.65 4.07 -0.38
N ALA A 42 -8.47 3.67 0.87
CA ALA A 42 -7.59 2.58 1.30
C ALA A 42 -7.91 1.24 0.61
N ASP A 43 -9.17 1.07 0.19
CA ASP A 43 -9.63 -0.10 -0.56
C ASP A 43 -9.63 0.12 -2.07
N LEU A 44 -10.06 1.29 -2.53
CA LEU A 44 -10.30 1.52 -3.96
C LEU A 44 -9.04 1.85 -4.76
N ILE A 45 -8.11 2.64 -4.21
CA ILE A 45 -6.88 3.03 -4.91
C ILE A 45 -6.08 1.80 -5.38
N PRO A 46 -5.74 0.83 -4.51
CA PRO A 46 -4.98 -0.35 -4.91
C PRO A 46 -5.79 -1.31 -5.78
N ARG A 47 -7.12 -1.39 -5.60
CA ARG A 47 -7.99 -2.31 -6.37
C ARG A 47 -7.92 -2.08 -7.87
N TYR A 48 -7.90 -0.81 -8.29
CA TYR A 48 -7.91 -0.44 -9.71
C TYR A 48 -6.53 -0.09 -10.26
N PHE A 49 -5.49 -0.06 -9.42
CA PHE A 49 -4.14 0.37 -9.76
C PHE A 49 -3.58 -0.26 -11.05
N GLN A 50 -3.75 -1.58 -11.20
CA GLN A 50 -3.23 -2.35 -12.34
C GLN A 50 -3.64 -1.82 -13.72
N PHE A 51 -4.74 -1.05 -13.81
CA PHE A 51 -5.23 -0.48 -15.08
C PHE A 51 -4.61 0.89 -15.40
N TYR A 52 -3.87 1.50 -14.47
CA TYR A 52 -3.45 2.91 -14.52
C TYR A 52 -2.00 3.14 -14.05
N THR A 53 -1.11 2.18 -14.30
CA THR A 53 0.30 2.23 -13.89
C THR A 53 1.06 3.46 -14.42
N SER A 54 0.60 4.09 -15.50
CA SER A 54 1.13 5.37 -15.99
C SER A 54 1.03 6.52 -14.99
N HIS A 55 0.20 6.37 -13.95
CA HIS A 55 0.01 7.33 -12.85
C HIS A 55 0.47 6.73 -11.51
N SER A 56 1.43 5.80 -11.54
CA SER A 56 1.86 5.01 -10.39
C SER A 56 2.24 5.85 -9.18
N ASN A 57 3.03 6.90 -9.40
CA ASN A 57 3.44 7.84 -8.34
C ASN A 57 2.26 8.58 -7.70
N GLN A 58 1.33 9.12 -8.48
CA GLN A 58 0.19 9.86 -7.93
C GLN A 58 -0.71 8.96 -7.09
N ALA A 59 -0.97 7.73 -7.56
CA ALA A 59 -1.74 6.75 -6.82
C ALA A 59 -1.04 6.34 -5.52
N PHE A 60 0.27 6.06 -5.59
CA PHE A 60 1.04 5.62 -4.44
C PHE A 60 1.21 6.72 -3.39
N ASP A 61 1.49 7.96 -3.80
CA ASP A 61 1.68 9.07 -2.87
C ASP A 61 0.37 9.35 -2.09
N ALA A 62 -0.78 9.33 -2.76
CA ALA A 62 -2.08 9.42 -2.08
C ALA A 62 -2.38 8.22 -1.16
N TYR A 63 -1.91 7.03 -1.52
CA TYR A 63 -2.08 5.83 -0.69
C TYR A 63 -1.20 5.86 0.57
N LYS A 64 0.04 6.34 0.43
CA LYS A 64 0.98 6.59 1.52
C LYS A 64 0.38 7.56 2.53
N ASP A 65 -0.21 8.67 2.06
CA ASP A 65 -0.87 9.64 2.93
C ASP A 65 -1.99 9.00 3.77
N ILE A 66 -2.70 7.99 3.24
CA ILE A 66 -3.74 7.26 3.99
C ILE A 66 -3.13 6.35 5.06
N ILE A 67 -2.00 5.68 4.78
CA ILE A 67 -1.31 4.81 5.76
C ILE A 67 -0.75 5.64 6.93
N GLU A 68 -0.28 6.85 6.65
CA GLU A 68 0.33 7.78 7.63
C GLU A 68 -0.71 8.62 8.40
N ALA A 69 -1.95 8.64 7.94
CA ALA A 69 -3.02 9.44 8.52
C ALA A 69 -3.42 8.95 9.93
N VAL A 70 -3.11 9.75 10.95
CA VAL A 70 -3.42 9.47 12.37
C VAL A 70 -4.94 9.41 12.63
N ASP A 71 -5.75 10.10 11.82
CA ASP A 71 -7.20 10.16 11.92
C ASP A 71 -7.92 8.97 11.26
N VAL A 72 -7.21 8.12 10.52
CA VAL A 72 -7.76 6.91 9.89
C VAL A 72 -7.75 5.74 10.86
N ASN A 73 -8.83 4.95 10.87
CA ASN A 73 -8.96 3.78 11.74
C ASN A 73 -7.75 2.83 11.61
N LEU A 74 -7.22 2.34 12.74
CA LEU A 74 -6.09 1.42 12.77
C LEU A 74 -6.33 0.17 11.91
N THR A 75 -7.53 -0.41 11.96
CA THR A 75 -7.91 -1.58 11.14
C THR A 75 -7.75 -1.27 9.66
N VAL A 76 -8.15 -0.06 9.22
CA VAL A 76 -8.01 0.37 7.83
C VAL A 76 -6.54 0.54 7.46
N ARG A 77 -5.72 1.15 8.32
CA ARG A 77 -4.27 1.30 8.10
C ARG A 77 -3.56 -0.04 7.99
N VAL A 78 -3.86 -0.98 8.89
CA VAL A 78 -3.37 -2.37 8.90
C VAL A 78 -3.72 -3.08 7.58
N GLN A 79 -4.97 -2.96 7.12
CA GLN A 79 -5.38 -3.54 5.83
C GLN A 79 -4.75 -2.82 4.63
N ALA A 80 -4.48 -1.51 4.74
CA ALA A 80 -3.82 -0.76 3.69
C ALA A 80 -2.36 -1.21 3.51
N ILE A 81 -1.64 -1.43 4.62
CA ILE A 81 -0.28 -1.98 4.61
C ILE A 81 -0.24 -3.33 3.89
N ARG A 82 -1.16 -4.25 4.25
CA ARG A 82 -1.30 -5.57 3.61
C ARG A 82 -1.55 -5.52 2.10
N LYS A 83 -2.05 -4.40 1.58
CA LYS A 83 -2.34 -4.20 0.15
C LYS A 83 -1.20 -3.56 -0.63
N LEU A 84 -0.12 -3.10 0.02
CA LEU A 84 1.06 -2.56 -0.66
C LEU A 84 1.64 -3.48 -1.76
N PRO A 85 1.64 -4.82 -1.65
CA PRO A 85 2.13 -5.70 -2.72
C PRO A 85 1.36 -5.56 -4.04
N LEU A 86 0.12 -5.05 -4.02
CA LEU A 86 -0.67 -4.81 -5.23
C LEU A 86 -0.05 -3.73 -6.13
N PHE A 87 0.78 -2.83 -5.58
CA PHE A 87 1.50 -1.84 -6.37
C PHE A 87 2.75 -2.44 -7.02
N CYS A 88 3.46 -3.32 -6.31
CA CYS A 88 4.74 -3.89 -6.79
C CYS A 88 4.57 -4.75 -8.04
N LYS A 89 3.46 -5.50 -8.13
CA LYS A 89 3.19 -6.40 -9.26
C LYS A 89 3.21 -5.66 -10.61
N ASP A 90 2.62 -4.48 -10.67
CA ASP A 90 2.40 -3.75 -11.92
C ASP A 90 3.28 -2.48 -12.04
N ALA A 91 3.98 -2.10 -10.97
CA ALA A 91 4.87 -0.93 -10.90
C ALA A 91 6.10 -1.21 -10.02
N PRO A 92 7.08 -2.02 -10.50
CA PRO A 92 8.27 -2.39 -9.74
C PRO A 92 9.17 -1.20 -9.36
N GLU A 93 9.02 -0.05 -10.03
CA GLU A 93 9.71 1.19 -9.66
C GLU A 93 9.26 1.74 -8.30
N LEU A 94 8.06 1.38 -7.81
CA LEU A 94 7.54 1.83 -6.51
C LEU A 94 8.13 1.06 -5.33
N VAL A 95 8.80 -0.07 -5.55
CA VAL A 95 9.17 -0.97 -4.46
C VAL A 95 10.08 -0.27 -3.43
N SER A 96 11.00 0.61 -3.85
CA SER A 96 11.81 1.39 -2.90
C SER A 96 10.98 2.32 -2.01
N LYS A 97 9.92 2.95 -2.55
CA LYS A 97 9.02 3.79 -1.76
C LYS A 97 8.19 2.94 -0.79
N ILE A 98 7.80 1.75 -1.22
CA ILE A 98 7.04 0.80 -0.40
C ILE A 98 7.86 0.35 0.81
N ILE A 99 9.14 0.01 0.61
CA ILE A 99 10.02 -0.34 1.75
C ILE A 99 10.14 0.84 2.72
N ASP A 100 10.29 2.06 2.21
CA ASP A 100 10.39 3.24 3.08
C ASP A 100 9.13 3.44 3.93
N VAL A 101 7.94 3.16 3.39
CA VAL A 101 6.68 3.17 4.14
C VAL A 101 6.64 2.04 5.18
N LEU A 102 7.06 0.82 4.82
CA LEU A 102 7.09 -0.32 5.75
C LEU A 102 8.05 -0.08 6.92
N VAL A 103 9.24 0.47 6.67
CA VAL A 103 10.20 0.84 7.71
C VAL A 103 9.63 1.93 8.63
N GLN A 104 8.97 2.93 8.08
CA GLN A 104 8.28 3.95 8.89
C GLN A 104 7.15 3.35 9.74
N CYS A 105 6.43 2.35 9.21
CA CYS A 105 5.40 1.64 9.95
C CYS A 105 5.95 0.84 11.14
N LEU A 106 7.16 0.30 11.05
CA LEU A 106 7.84 -0.41 12.16
C LEU A 106 8.31 0.53 13.28
N ALA A 107 8.45 1.83 13.00
CA ALA A 107 8.80 2.81 14.03
C ALA A 107 7.62 3.17 14.95
N ILE A 108 6.40 2.70 14.63
CA ILE A 108 5.18 2.97 15.36
C ILE A 108 4.87 1.76 16.24
N ASP A 109 4.90 1.92 17.56
CA ASP A 109 4.66 0.86 18.55
C ASP A 109 3.18 0.39 18.56
N GLN A 110 2.80 -0.36 17.52
CA GLN A 110 1.47 -0.92 17.30
C GLN A 110 1.60 -2.35 16.75
N GLN A 111 1.26 -3.34 17.57
CA GLN A 111 1.48 -4.76 17.27
C GLN A 111 0.79 -5.20 15.97
N GLU A 112 -0.46 -4.81 15.76
CA GLU A 112 -1.23 -5.17 14.57
C GLU A 112 -0.61 -4.57 13.29
N GLN A 113 0.03 -3.40 13.43
CA GLN A 113 0.74 -2.75 12.33
C GLN A 113 2.04 -3.51 12.01
N HIS A 114 2.78 -3.93 13.03
CA HIS A 114 3.97 -4.78 12.85
C HIS A 114 3.64 -6.12 12.18
N GLU A 115 2.54 -6.77 12.58
CA GLU A 115 2.06 -8.00 11.96
C GLU A 115 1.69 -7.79 10.49
N ALA A 116 0.99 -6.70 10.16
CA ALA A 116 0.69 -6.36 8.77
C ALA A 116 1.94 -6.07 7.94
N VAL A 117 2.92 -5.37 8.50
CA VAL A 117 4.22 -5.13 7.84
C VAL A 117 4.92 -6.46 7.56
N HIS A 118 4.94 -7.37 8.53
CA HIS A 118 5.49 -8.70 8.38
C HIS A 118 4.83 -9.47 7.22
N GLU A 119 3.51 -9.61 7.25
CA GLU A 119 2.77 -10.32 6.19
C GLU A 119 3.03 -9.70 4.81
N THR A 120 3.16 -8.38 4.76
CA THR A 120 3.48 -7.64 3.54
C THR A 120 4.87 -7.99 3.01
N PHE A 121 5.89 -8.02 3.88
CA PHE A 121 7.23 -8.48 3.51
C PHE A 121 7.22 -9.91 2.98
N MET A 122 6.49 -10.83 3.63
CA MET A 122 6.37 -12.21 3.16
C MET A 122 5.74 -12.30 1.77
N SER A 123 4.68 -11.52 1.51
CA SER A 123 4.04 -11.45 0.19
C SER A 123 4.99 -10.92 -0.88
N LEU A 124 5.75 -9.86 -0.58
CA LEU A 124 6.75 -9.29 -1.49
C LEU A 124 7.88 -10.27 -1.82
N PHE A 125 8.28 -11.10 -0.85
CA PHE A 125 9.34 -12.10 -1.01
C PHE A 125 8.89 -13.21 -1.94
N GLN A 126 7.65 -13.69 -1.77
CA GLN A 126 7.05 -14.69 -2.65
C GLN A 126 6.85 -14.19 -4.09
N GLN A 127 6.83 -12.87 -4.31
CA GLN A 127 6.71 -12.26 -5.63
C GLN A 127 8.07 -12.01 -6.31
N ASP A 128 9.20 -12.44 -5.70
CA ASP A 128 10.57 -12.14 -6.14
C ASP A 128 10.93 -10.64 -6.22
N THR A 129 10.01 -9.76 -5.81
CA THR A 129 10.19 -8.29 -5.84
C THR A 129 11.17 -7.78 -4.76
N LEU A 130 11.36 -8.55 -3.69
CA LEU A 130 12.19 -8.16 -2.53
C LEU A 130 13.68 -8.44 -2.73
N SER A 131 14.04 -9.53 -3.40
CA SER A 131 15.45 -9.97 -3.55
C SER A 131 16.30 -8.93 -4.29
N ASP A 132 15.79 -8.40 -5.40
CA ASP A 132 16.46 -7.33 -6.16
C ASP A 132 16.54 -6.02 -5.38
N LEU A 133 15.65 -5.83 -4.41
CA LEU A 133 15.55 -4.59 -3.66
C LEU A 133 16.41 -4.56 -2.41
N ILE A 134 16.52 -5.69 -1.69
CA ILE A 134 17.46 -5.84 -0.57
C ILE A 134 18.86 -5.44 -1.03
N ASN A 135 19.24 -5.79 -2.26
CA ASN A 135 20.52 -5.41 -2.84
C ASN A 135 20.67 -3.90 -3.10
N LYS A 136 19.56 -3.17 -3.28
CA LYS A 136 19.52 -1.72 -3.57
C LYS A 136 19.34 -0.85 -2.32
N LEU A 137 18.93 -1.41 -1.19
CA LEU A 137 18.73 -0.65 0.05
C LEU A 137 20.07 -0.18 0.64
N PRO A 138 20.13 1.01 1.26
CA PRO A 138 21.24 1.40 2.13
C PRO A 138 21.42 0.41 3.29
N GLU A 139 22.65 0.14 3.70
CA GLU A 139 22.98 -0.83 4.77
C GLU A 139 22.15 -0.66 6.07
N PRO A 140 21.90 0.56 6.59
CA PRO A 140 21.05 0.71 7.78
C PRO A 140 19.65 0.13 7.59
N ARG A 141 19.04 0.34 6.41
CA ARG A 141 17.69 -0.17 6.11
C ARG A 141 17.69 -1.68 5.88
N LYS A 142 18.77 -2.26 5.35
CA LYS A 142 18.92 -3.71 5.28
C LYS A 142 18.94 -4.33 6.67
N LEU A 143 19.65 -3.72 7.61
CA LEU A 143 19.72 -4.21 8.98
C LEU A 143 18.37 -4.14 9.69
N ASP A 144 17.63 -3.04 9.54
CA ASP A 144 16.30 -2.89 10.12
C ASP A 144 15.32 -3.91 9.53
N LEU A 145 15.40 -4.13 8.22
CA LEU A 145 14.63 -5.19 7.53
C LEU A 145 14.99 -6.59 8.04
N LEU A 146 16.29 -6.90 8.14
CA LEU A 146 16.76 -8.21 8.61
C LEU A 146 16.38 -8.46 10.08
N LYS A 147 16.44 -7.43 10.93
CA LYS A 147 15.97 -7.52 12.33
C LYS A 147 14.49 -7.83 12.39
N ALA A 148 13.67 -7.11 11.62
CA ALA A 148 12.24 -7.38 11.52
C ALA A 148 12.01 -8.85 11.09
N LEU A 149 12.65 -9.30 10.00
CA LEU A 149 12.56 -10.69 9.49
C LEU A 149 13.05 -11.75 10.49
N ALA A 150 14.02 -11.42 11.35
CA ALA A 150 14.53 -12.32 12.37
C ALA A 150 13.57 -12.45 13.56
N GLU A 151 12.99 -11.34 14.03
CA GLU A 151 11.97 -11.32 15.09
C GLU A 151 10.77 -12.20 14.72
N ILE A 152 10.41 -12.19 13.44
CA ILE A 152 9.35 -13.01 12.83
C ILE A 152 9.60 -14.53 12.94
N SER A 153 10.83 -14.98 12.72
CA SER A 153 11.17 -16.42 12.72
C SER A 153 11.05 -17.04 14.11
N HIS A 154 11.15 -16.22 15.16
CA HIS A 154 11.01 -16.66 16.54
C HIS A 154 9.55 -16.76 17.00
N THR A 155 8.65 -15.94 16.46
CA THR A 155 7.23 -15.94 16.86
C THR A 155 6.43 -17.10 16.25
N GLN A 156 6.92 -17.76 15.20
CA GLN A 156 6.27 -18.92 14.58
C GLN A 156 6.64 -20.28 15.19
N GLN A 157 7.53 -20.31 16.20
CA GLN A 157 7.96 -21.53 16.87
C GLN A 157 7.36 -21.74 18.28
N LEU A 158 6.41 -20.88 18.68
CA LEU A 158 5.72 -20.93 19.98
C LEU A 158 4.22 -21.21 19.83
#